data_AF-A0A441YIY1-F1
#
_entry.id   AF-A0A441YIY1-F1
#
_cell.length_a   1.000
_cell.length_b   1.000
_cell.length_c   1.000
_cell.angle_alpha   90.00
_cell.angle_beta   90.00
_cell.angle_gamma   90.00
#
_symmetry.space_group_name_H-M   'P 1'
#
loop_
_entity.id
_entity.type
_entity.pdbx_description
1 polymer ?
#
loop_
_entity_poly.entity_id
_entity_poly.type
_entity_poly.pdbx_seq_one_letter_code
_entity_poly.pdbx_strand_id
1 'polypeptide(L)'
;MGTESLLVFIIIGAIAGWLAGLMVKGFGLGLVGNIAVGIVGAFIAGWLFPTLGFAIGGGIFASIVHATIGAVILLVLIKLVKQA
;
A
#
# COMPACT_ATOMS: atom_id res chain seq x y z
N MET A 1 -2.54 0.02 -22.40
CA MET A 1 -2.85 -0.12 -20.96
C MET A 1 -4.32 0.20 -20.80
N GLY A 2 -5.15 -0.84 -20.68
CA GLY A 2 -6.61 -0.74 -20.71
C GLY A 2 -7.18 -0.37 -19.35
N THR A 3 -8.42 0.12 -19.33
CA THR A 3 -9.18 0.46 -18.12
C THR A 3 -9.27 -0.70 -17.10
N GLU A 4 -9.12 -1.94 -17.56
CA GLU A 4 -9.00 -3.15 -16.72
C GLU A 4 -7.85 -3.04 -15.71
N SER A 5 -6.72 -2.45 -16.11
CA SER A 5 -5.56 -2.24 -15.23
C SER A 5 -5.87 -1.29 -14.07
N LEU A 6 -6.73 -0.29 -14.30
CA LEU A 6 -7.06 0.72 -13.30
C LEU A 6 -7.99 0.17 -12.23
N LEU A 7 -9.01 -0.60 -12.64
CA LEU A 7 -9.90 -1.30 -11.71
C LEU A 7 -9.12 -2.28 -10.84
N VAL A 8 -8.24 -3.08 -11.45
CA VAL A 8 -7.36 -4.01 -10.73
C VAL A 8 -6.45 -3.26 -9.76
N PHE A 9 -5.86 -2.13 -10.17
CA PHE A 9 -5.02 -1.30 -9.31
C PHE A 9 -5.77 -0.75 -8.09
N ILE A 10 -7.00 -0.25 -8.29
CA ILE A 10 -7.83 0.26 -7.19
C ILE A 10 -8.20 -0.87 -6.23
N ILE A 11 -8.56 -2.06 -6.73
CA ILE A 11 -8.88 -3.22 -5.89
C ILE A 11 -7.65 -3.65 -5.09
N ILE A 12 -6.48 -3.73 -5.72
CA ILE A 12 -5.22 -4.06 -5.05
C ILE A 12 -4.92 -3.02 -3.96
N GLY A 13 -5.05 -1.73 -4.27
CA GLY A 13 -4.86 -0.65 -3.30
C GLY A 13 -5.83 -0.73 -2.13
N ALA A 14 -7.11 -1.00 -2.39
CA ALA A 14 -8.13 -1.16 -1.35
C ALA A 14 -7.78 -2.30 -0.38
N ILE A 15 -7.40 -3.46 -0.92
CA ILE A 15 -7.00 -4.64 -0.14
C ILE A 15 -5.73 -4.35 0.65
N ALA A 16 -4.71 -3.81 -0.01
CA ALA A 16 -3.42 -3.51 0.60
C ALA A 16 -3.52 -2.48 1.74
N GLY A 17 -4.26 -1.40 1.53
CA GLY A 17 -4.45 -0.38 2.56
C GLY A 17 -5.31 -0.87 3.73
N TRP A 18 -6.30 -1.74 3.48
CA TRP A 18 -7.05 -2.38 4.55
C TRP A 18 -6.18 -3.34 5.37
N LEU A 19 -5.38 -4.18 4.71
CA LEU A 19 -4.41 -5.06 5.37
C LEU A 19 -3.41 -4.26 6.21
N ALA A 20 -2.88 -3.16 5.66
CA ALA A 20 -1.98 -2.29 6.39
C ALA A 20 -2.62 -1.65 7.63
N GLY A 21 -3.89 -1.21 7.52
CA GLY A 21 -4.66 -0.69 8.65
C GLY A 21 -4.90 -1.72 9.76
N LEU A 22 -5.10 -3.00 9.40
CA LEU A 22 -5.18 -4.09 10.37
C LEU A 22 -3.83 -4.34 11.09
N MET A 23 -2.71 -4.21 10.37
CA MET A 23 -1.37 -4.38 10.95
C MET A 23 -1.00 -3.21 11.88
N VAL A 24 -1.37 -1.97 11.52
CA VAL A 24 -1.06 -0.78 12.30
C VAL A 24 -2.20 -0.46 13.27
N LYS A 25 -2.09 -0.98 14.52
CA LYS A 25 -3.06 -0.73 15.60
C LYS A 25 -3.36 0.77 15.77
N GLY A 26 -4.64 1.14 15.65
CA GLY A 26 -5.15 2.50 15.82
C GLY A 26 -5.43 3.27 14.52
N PHE A 27 -5.16 2.68 13.34
CA PHE A 27 -5.46 3.28 12.03
C PHE A 27 -6.60 2.53 11.32
N GLY A 28 -7.83 3.04 11.47
CA GLY A 28 -9.00 2.59 10.71
C GLY A 28 -9.63 3.76 9.96
N LEU A 29 -9.22 3.98 8.71
CA LEU A 29 -9.64 5.16 7.92
C LEU A 29 -10.91 4.90 7.08
N GLY A 30 -11.61 3.79 7.31
CA GLY A 30 -12.72 3.33 6.47
C GLY A 30 -12.29 2.92 5.06
N LEU A 31 -13.25 2.59 4.19
CA LEU A 31 -12.97 2.10 2.82
C LEU A 31 -12.15 3.11 2.00
N VAL A 32 -12.57 4.38 2.01
CA VAL A 32 -11.94 5.45 1.20
C VAL A 32 -10.52 5.72 1.66
N GLY A 33 -10.28 5.79 2.97
CA GLY A 33 -8.95 6.02 3.50
C GLY A 33 -8.01 4.83 3.29
N ASN A 34 -8.51 3.59 3.34
CA ASN A 34 -7.74 2.41 3.01
C ASN A 34 -7.31 2.43 1.53
N ILE A 35 -8.21 2.80 0.61
CA ILE A 35 -7.87 2.96 -0.80
C ILE A 35 -6.78 4.02 -0.99
N ALA A 36 -6.94 5.20 -0.36
CA ALA A 36 -5.97 6.29 -0.46
C ALA A 36 -4.58 5.87 0.07
N VAL A 37 -4.54 5.25 1.25
CA VAL A 37 -3.31 4.74 1.86
C VAL A 37 -2.68 3.65 1.01
N GLY A 38 -3.47 2.75 0.44
CA GLY A 38 -2.99 1.71 -0.47
C GLY A 38 -2.37 2.27 -1.74
N ILE A 39 -2.98 3.30 -2.33
CA ILE A 39 -2.44 3.98 -3.52
C ILE A 39 -1.11 4.66 -3.20
N VAL A 40 -1.07 5.49 -2.14
CA VAL A 40 0.17 6.19 -1.75
C VAL A 40 1.25 5.20 -1.33
N GLY A 41 0.87 4.14 -0.60
CA GLY A 41 1.75 3.04 -0.23
C GLY A 41 2.36 2.33 -1.44
N ALA A 42 1.58 2.10 -2.50
CA ALA A 42 2.08 1.50 -3.74
C ALA A 42 3.15 2.37 -4.42
N PHE A 43 3.02 3.71 -4.39
CA PHE A 43 4.06 4.61 -4.88
C PHE A 43 5.34 4.53 -4.05
N ILE A 44 5.21 4.50 -2.72
CA ILE A 44 6.37 4.38 -1.81
C ILE A 44 7.10 3.07 -2.04
N ALA A 45 6.36 1.97 -2.11
CA ALA A 45 6.90 0.65 -2.41
C ALA A 45 7.58 0.61 -3.79
N GLY A 46 6.95 1.17 -4.81
CA GLY A 46 7.49 1.21 -6.17
C GLY A 46 8.83 1.94 -6.27
N TRP A 47 9.10 2.91 -5.40
CA TRP A 47 10.39 3.58 -5.31
C TRP A 47 11.39 2.87 -4.36
N LEU A 48 10.89 2.28 -3.26
CA LEU A 48 11.72 1.69 -2.21
C LEU A 48 12.26 0.29 -2.57
N PHE A 49 11.46 -0.56 -3.20
CA PHE A 49 11.88 -1.93 -3.52
C PHE A 49 13.03 -1.99 -4.54
N PRO A 50 13.01 -1.22 -5.64
CA PRO A 50 14.13 -1.19 -6.58
C PRO A 50 15.41 -0.63 -5.97
N THR A 51 15.32 0.37 -5.10
CA THR A 51 16.49 0.97 -4.44
C THR A 51 17.14 0.02 -3.43
N LEU A 52 16.38 -0.90 -2.84
CA LEU A 52 16.89 -1.95 -1.96
C LEU A 52 17.39 -3.20 -2.72
N GLY A 53 17.36 -3.19 -4.06
CA GLY A 53 17.70 -4.36 -4.87
C GLY A 53 16.72 -5.53 -4.74
N PHE A 54 15.54 -5.29 -4.16
CA PHE A 54 14.49 -6.29 -4.00
C PHE A 54 13.51 -6.22 -5.17
N ALA A 55 13.48 -7.26 -5.99
CA ALA A 55 12.46 -7.46 -6.99
C ALA A 55 11.66 -8.71 -6.62
N ILE A 56 10.55 -8.53 -5.90
CA ILE A 56 9.54 -9.59 -5.81
C ILE A 56 8.92 -9.63 -7.22
N GLY A 57 8.90 -10.80 -7.87
CA GLY A 57 8.62 -10.94 -9.31
C GLY A 57 7.30 -10.32 -9.82
N GLY A 58 6.99 -10.49 -11.10
CA GLY A 58 5.77 -9.92 -11.70
C GLY A 58 4.47 -10.63 -11.28
N GLY A 59 3.35 -9.89 -11.26
CA GLY A 59 1.99 -10.44 -11.11
C GLY A 59 1.17 -9.78 -10.00
N ILE A 60 -0.13 -10.10 -9.98
CA ILE A 60 -1.12 -9.50 -9.07
C ILE A 60 -0.73 -9.72 -7.59
N PHE A 61 -0.26 -10.92 -7.24
CA PHE A 61 0.15 -11.24 -5.87
C PHE A 61 1.31 -10.37 -5.41
N ALA A 62 2.34 -10.23 -6.24
CA ALA A 62 3.48 -9.37 -5.94
C ALA A 62 3.02 -7.91 -5.79
N SER A 63 2.15 -7.41 -6.67
CA SER A 63 1.61 -6.05 -6.55
C SER A 63 0.88 -5.81 -5.23
N ILE A 64 0.09 -6.78 -4.75
CA ILE A 64 -0.58 -6.70 -3.43
C ILE A 64 0.45 -6.63 -2.30
N VAL A 65 1.48 -7.49 -2.33
CA VAL A 65 2.52 -7.52 -1.30
C VAL A 65 3.30 -6.19 -1.25
N HIS A 66 3.75 -5.70 -2.41
CA HIS A 66 4.47 -4.42 -2.48
C HIS A 66 3.60 -3.27 -1.96
N ALA A 67 2.35 -3.16 -2.45
CA ALA A 67 1.43 -2.12 -2.03
C ALA A 67 1.13 -2.19 -0.53
N THR A 68 1.00 -3.39 0.04
CA THR A 68 0.75 -3.59 1.47
C THR A 68 1.95 -3.13 2.29
N ILE A 69 3.17 -3.50 1.89
CA ILE A 69 4.39 -3.09 2.62
C ILE A 69 4.56 -1.58 2.58
N GLY A 70 4.39 -0.94 1.42
CA GLY A 70 4.46 0.51 1.32
C GLY A 70 3.36 1.22 2.12
N ALA A 71 2.14 0.66 2.16
CA ALA A 71 1.04 1.17 2.98
C ALA A 71 1.32 1.05 4.48
N VAL A 72 1.91 -0.06 4.93
CA VAL A 72 2.33 -0.23 6.33
C VAL A 72 3.40 0.80 6.70
N ILE A 73 4.41 0.99 5.85
CA ILE A 73 5.47 2.00 6.08
C ILE A 73 4.84 3.39 6.20
N LEU A 74 3.94 3.75 5.29
CA LEU A 74 3.24 5.03 5.32
C LEU A 74 2.45 5.23 6.62
N LEU A 75 1.64 4.24 7.01
CA LEU A 75 0.83 4.34 8.23
C LEU A 75 1.70 4.43 9.49
N VAL A 76 2.81 3.69 9.55
CA VAL A 76 3.77 3.78 10.65
C VAL A 76 4.39 5.17 10.71
N LEU A 77 4.81 5.74 9.58
CA LEU A 77 5.36 7.10 9.54
C LEU A 77 4.34 8.15 10.01
N ILE A 78 3.10 8.07 9.53
CA ILE A 78 2.03 8.98 9.98
C ILE A 78 1.79 8.82 11.48
N LYS A 79 1.76 7.58 11.98
CA LYS A 79 1.59 7.31 13.42
C LYS A 79 2.73 7.91 14.25
N LEU A 80 3.97 7.77 13.81
CA LEU A 80 5.14 8.33 14.48
C LEU A 80 5.07 9.86 14.54
N VAL A 81 4.76 10.51 13.42
CA VAL A 81 4.63 11.98 13.35
C VAL A 81 3.48 12.47 14.23
N LYS A 82 2.36 11.75 14.29
CA LYS A 82 1.20 12.15 15.10
C LYS A 82 1.41 11.93 16.61
N GLN A 83 2.36 11.08 17.01
CA GLN A 83 2.69 10.83 18.42
C GLN A 83 3.79 11.74 18.97
N ALA A 84 4.48 12.50 18.11
CA ALA A 84 5.47 13.52 18.48
C ALA A 84 4.81 14.88 18.71
#